data_AF-A0A3Q0GPF4-F1
#
_entry.id   AF-A0A3Q0GPF4-F1
#
_cell.length_a   1.000
_cell.length_b   1.000
_cell.length_c   1.000
_cell.angle_alpha   90.00
_cell.angle_beta   90.00
_cell.angle_gamma   90.00
#
_symmetry.space_group_name_H-M   'P 1'
#
loop_
_entity.id
_entity.type
_entity.pdbx_description
1 polymer ?
#
loop_
_entity_poly.entity_id
_entity_poly.type
_entity_poly.pdbx_seq_one_letter_code
_entity_poly.pdbx_strand_id
1 'polypeptide(L)'
;MRETQQENDEVQLAAGKTLVALAGTFYNWVMYELQCHMGIMELPPIFFLITLGDVVSAYALRSEPFLVLTLSKLRFVLRLVETDQMKRALCGVVEGFARAANLKFHIGDESPFPSCRAADYGFHVLPFFNLMSSNWLTSEDLELQQAAVKALGPAMGLLLHHERHRNTVFERLPCLLQQYEGGVNNLHVTMVRCCLGNWHWLLSVCVGVRTGTRVCMYDLP
;
A
#
# COMPACT_ATOMS: atom_id res chain seq x y z
N MET A 1 8.50 -32.84 10.05
CA MET A 1 8.19 -31.52 10.64
C MET A 1 8.48 -30.35 9.69
N ARG A 2 9.63 -30.32 8.96
CA ARG A 2 9.83 -29.32 7.88
C ARG A 2 8.95 -29.58 6.64
N GLU A 3 8.83 -30.83 6.22
CA GLU A 3 7.99 -31.23 5.08
C GLU A 3 6.51 -30.89 5.30
N THR A 4 5.99 -31.14 6.51
CA THR A 4 4.61 -30.82 6.90
C THR A 4 4.33 -29.32 6.99
N GLN A 5 5.33 -28.50 7.34
CA GLN A 5 5.18 -27.04 7.36
C GLN A 5 5.16 -26.48 5.93
N GLN A 6 6.03 -26.99 5.07
CA GLN A 6 6.09 -26.59 3.66
C GLN A 6 4.80 -26.97 2.91
N GLU A 7 4.27 -28.17 3.14
CA GLU A 7 2.99 -28.60 2.58
C GLU A 7 1.83 -27.70 3.04
N ASN A 8 1.80 -27.33 4.32
CA ASN A 8 0.80 -26.39 4.83
C ASN A 8 0.93 -24.99 4.23
N ASP A 9 2.14 -24.49 4.03
CA ASP A 9 2.40 -23.18 3.40
C ASP A 9 1.93 -23.17 1.92
N GLU A 10 2.14 -24.27 1.19
CA GLU A 10 1.65 -24.44 -0.19
C GLU A 10 0.12 -24.44 -0.25
N VAL A 11 -0.55 -25.13 0.67
CA VAL A 11 -2.02 -25.16 0.78
C VAL A 11 -2.57 -23.76 1.10
N GLN A 12 -1.95 -23.03 2.03
CA GLN A 12 -2.36 -21.66 2.37
C GLN A 12 -2.21 -20.71 1.17
N LEU A 13 -1.11 -20.83 0.43
CA LEU A 13 -0.88 -20.02 -0.77
C LEU A 13 -1.90 -20.35 -1.88
N ALA A 14 -2.24 -21.63 -2.07
CA ALA A 14 -3.25 -22.05 -3.04
C ALA A 14 -4.65 -21.55 -2.66
N ALA A 15 -5.01 -21.62 -1.37
CA ALA A 15 -6.26 -21.07 -0.86
C ALA A 15 -6.33 -19.55 -1.07
N GLY A 16 -5.25 -18.82 -0.78
CA GLY A 16 -5.15 -17.38 -1.01
C GLY A 16 -5.36 -17.01 -2.48
N LYS A 17 -4.68 -17.69 -3.41
CA LYS A 17 -4.87 -17.51 -4.86
C LYS A 17 -6.29 -17.79 -5.32
N THR A 18 -6.93 -18.81 -4.72
CA THR A 18 -8.33 -19.14 -5.00
C THR A 18 -9.27 -18.01 -4.54
N LEU A 19 -9.03 -17.43 -3.36
CA LEU A 19 -9.78 -16.27 -2.88
C LEU A 19 -9.60 -15.04 -3.79
N VAL A 20 -8.38 -14.78 -4.26
CA VAL A 20 -8.11 -13.71 -5.24
C VAL A 20 -8.91 -13.94 -6.52
N ALA A 21 -8.91 -15.16 -7.06
CA ALA A 21 -9.70 -15.48 -8.25
C ALA A 21 -11.22 -15.32 -8.01
N LEU A 22 -11.73 -15.79 -6.88
CA LEU A 22 -13.15 -15.64 -6.48
C LEU A 22 -13.58 -14.18 -6.34
N ALA A 23 -12.67 -13.31 -5.87
CA ALA A 23 -12.94 -11.88 -5.71
C ALA A 23 -13.23 -11.18 -7.06
N GLY A 24 -12.85 -11.77 -8.20
CA GLY A 24 -13.23 -11.27 -9.53
C GLY A 24 -14.74 -11.14 -9.71
N THR A 25 -15.49 -12.10 -9.18
CA THR A 25 -16.97 -12.15 -9.26
C THR A 25 -17.63 -11.74 -7.95
N PHE A 26 -17.09 -12.16 -6.81
CA PHE A 26 -17.72 -12.02 -5.49
C PHE A 26 -16.96 -11.09 -4.55
N TYR A 27 -16.38 -10.01 -5.08
CA TYR A 27 -15.46 -9.12 -4.34
C TYR A 27 -15.96 -8.72 -2.94
N ASN A 28 -17.19 -8.20 -2.84
CA ASN A 28 -17.73 -7.70 -1.57
C ASN A 28 -17.87 -8.82 -0.52
N TRP A 29 -18.26 -10.02 -0.95
CA TRP A 29 -18.36 -11.19 -0.07
C TRP A 29 -16.99 -11.64 0.42
N VAL A 30 -16.01 -11.74 -0.48
CA VAL A 30 -14.64 -12.11 -0.12
C VAL A 30 -14.04 -11.11 0.87
N MET A 31 -14.17 -9.81 0.59
CA MET A 31 -13.66 -8.78 1.49
C MET A 31 -14.38 -8.72 2.83
N TYR A 32 -15.70 -8.92 2.85
CA TYR A 32 -16.48 -9.01 4.08
C TYR A 32 -15.97 -10.17 4.96
N GLU A 33 -15.79 -11.35 4.37
CA GLU A 33 -15.32 -12.53 5.08
C GLU A 33 -13.91 -12.32 5.64
N LEU A 34 -12.99 -11.79 4.82
CA LEU A 34 -11.64 -11.43 5.26
C LEU A 34 -11.68 -10.45 6.45
N GLN A 35 -12.50 -9.40 6.38
CA GLN A 35 -12.60 -8.43 7.48
C GLN A 35 -13.25 -8.99 8.75
N CYS A 36 -14.24 -9.88 8.62
CA CYS A 36 -14.86 -10.56 9.77
C CYS A 36 -13.86 -11.46 10.51
N HIS A 37 -12.97 -12.13 9.77
CA HIS A 37 -11.91 -12.97 10.34
C HIS A 37 -10.68 -12.19 10.83
N MET A 38 -10.61 -10.88 10.59
CA MET A 38 -9.58 -10.03 11.17
C MET A 38 -9.95 -9.67 12.61
N GLY A 39 -9.34 -10.38 13.57
CA GLY A 39 -9.46 -10.09 15.00
C GLY A 39 -9.05 -8.64 15.33
N ILE A 40 -9.57 -8.12 16.44
CA ILE A 40 -9.18 -6.81 16.97
C ILE A 40 -7.96 -7.02 17.88
N MET A 41 -6.89 -6.24 17.68
CA MET A 41 -5.64 -6.35 18.45
C MET A 41 -4.92 -7.71 18.34
N GLU A 42 -5.34 -8.57 17.42
CA GLU A 42 -4.70 -9.85 17.12
C GLU A 42 -3.95 -9.74 15.78
N LEU A 43 -2.68 -10.11 15.77
CA LEU A 43 -1.85 -10.07 14.57
C LEU A 43 -2.35 -11.12 13.57
N PRO A 44 -2.81 -10.73 12.36
CA PRO A 44 -3.28 -11.71 11.39
C PRO A 44 -2.14 -12.63 10.93
N PRO A 45 -2.45 -13.89 10.58
CA PRO A 45 -1.47 -14.78 9.97
C PRO A 45 -0.85 -14.17 8.71
N ILE A 46 0.40 -14.50 8.42
CA ILE A 46 1.12 -13.90 7.29
C ILE A 46 0.43 -14.14 5.93
N PHE A 47 -0.07 -15.35 5.70
CA PHE A 47 -0.80 -15.69 4.45
C PHE A 47 -2.11 -14.93 4.31
N PHE A 48 -2.74 -14.54 5.43
CA PHE A 48 -3.89 -13.66 5.42
C PHE A 48 -3.50 -12.27 4.91
N LEU A 49 -2.39 -11.69 5.41
CA LEU A 49 -1.90 -10.39 4.94
C LEU A 49 -1.48 -10.41 3.46
N ILE A 50 -0.82 -11.48 3.02
CA ILE A 50 -0.45 -11.68 1.61
C ILE A 50 -1.72 -11.71 0.74
N THR A 51 -2.68 -12.57 1.09
CA THR A 51 -3.93 -12.71 0.33
C THR A 51 -4.71 -11.41 0.29
N LEU A 52 -4.82 -10.70 1.42
CA LEU A 52 -5.47 -9.40 1.50
C LEU A 52 -4.78 -8.37 0.60
N GLY A 53 -3.45 -8.33 0.60
CA GLY A 53 -2.66 -7.48 -0.28
C GLY A 53 -2.93 -7.78 -1.76
N ASP A 54 -2.93 -9.06 -2.13
CA ASP A 54 -3.19 -9.52 -3.50
C ASP A 54 -4.61 -9.18 -3.97
N VAL A 55 -5.63 -9.43 -3.13
CA VAL A 55 -7.05 -9.09 -3.42
C VAL A 55 -7.20 -7.58 -3.65
N VAL A 56 -6.65 -6.77 -2.74
CA VAL A 56 -6.76 -5.30 -2.82
C VAL A 56 -5.97 -4.75 -4.02
N SER A 57 -4.81 -5.32 -4.32
CA SER A 57 -4.00 -4.92 -5.46
C SER A 57 -4.68 -5.26 -6.79
N ALA A 58 -5.27 -6.45 -6.91
CA ALA A 58 -5.95 -6.91 -8.13
C ALA A 58 -7.25 -6.14 -8.43
N TYR A 59 -7.94 -5.63 -7.41
CA TYR A 59 -9.26 -5.04 -7.53
C TYR A 59 -9.38 -3.66 -6.88
N ALA A 60 -8.32 -2.85 -6.97
CA ALA A 60 -8.17 -1.58 -6.25
C ALA A 60 -9.42 -0.68 -6.25
N LEU A 61 -10.10 -0.48 -7.39
CA LEU A 61 -11.33 0.33 -7.46
C LEU A 61 -12.44 -0.14 -6.51
N ARG A 62 -12.57 -1.46 -6.33
CA ARG A 62 -13.58 -2.06 -5.46
C ARG A 62 -13.15 -2.08 -4.00
N SER A 63 -11.86 -1.87 -3.72
CA SER A 63 -11.28 -2.00 -2.39
C SER A 63 -11.44 -0.76 -1.51
N GLU A 64 -11.67 0.41 -2.10
CA GLU A 64 -11.73 1.69 -1.37
C GLU A 64 -12.72 1.70 -0.18
N PRO A 65 -13.97 1.18 -0.29
CA PRO A 65 -14.91 1.15 0.83
C PRO A 65 -14.43 0.35 2.05
N PHE A 66 -13.47 -0.55 1.86
CA PHE A 66 -12.96 -1.45 2.90
C PHE A 66 -11.72 -0.87 3.60
N LEU A 67 -11.14 0.23 3.10
CA LEU A 67 -9.88 0.80 3.59
C LEU A 67 -9.93 1.14 5.08
N VAL A 68 -10.91 1.93 5.49
CA VAL A 68 -10.99 2.52 6.83
C VAL A 68 -11.01 1.43 7.90
N LEU A 69 -11.91 0.45 7.79
CA LEU A 69 -12.02 -0.62 8.77
C LEU A 69 -10.76 -1.49 8.78
N THR A 70 -10.24 -1.86 7.61
CA THR A 70 -9.05 -2.73 7.48
C THR A 70 -7.82 -2.09 8.12
N LEU A 71 -7.48 -0.87 7.70
CA LEU A 71 -6.29 -0.19 8.19
C LEU A 71 -6.43 0.22 9.67
N SER A 72 -7.65 0.48 10.15
CA SER A 72 -7.91 0.70 11.58
C SER A 72 -7.54 -0.51 12.42
N LYS A 73 -7.97 -1.72 12.02
CA LYS A 73 -7.64 -2.96 12.74
C LYS A 73 -6.14 -3.24 12.71
N LEU A 74 -5.53 -3.14 11.53
CA LEU A 74 -4.09 -3.37 11.35
C LEU A 74 -3.22 -2.37 12.13
N ARG A 75 -3.70 -1.13 12.31
CA ARG A 75 -2.96 -0.09 13.04
C ARG A 75 -2.68 -0.49 14.49
N PHE A 76 -3.61 -1.20 15.15
CA PHE A 76 -3.42 -1.62 16.55
C PHE A 76 -2.33 -2.68 16.71
N VAL A 77 -2.07 -3.46 15.67
CA VAL A 77 -1.10 -4.57 15.69
C VAL A 77 0.21 -4.22 14.99
N LEU A 78 0.38 -2.98 14.52
CA LEU A 78 1.59 -2.52 13.84
C LEU A 78 2.88 -2.80 14.61
N ARG A 79 2.83 -2.67 15.94
CA ARG A 79 3.98 -2.91 16.83
C ARG A 79 4.30 -4.40 17.02
N LEU A 80 3.38 -5.29 16.65
CA LEU A 80 3.56 -6.74 16.73
C LEU A 80 4.20 -7.31 15.46
N VAL A 81 4.38 -6.49 14.41
CA VAL A 81 4.97 -6.91 13.14
C VAL A 81 6.50 -6.91 13.25
N GLU A 82 7.07 -8.07 13.58
CA GLU A 82 8.51 -8.20 13.83
C GLU A 82 9.30 -8.69 12.61
N THR A 83 8.77 -9.66 11.86
CA THR A 83 9.48 -10.33 10.76
C THR A 83 9.43 -9.52 9.48
N ASP A 84 10.53 -9.53 8.71
CA ASP A 84 10.60 -8.79 7.45
C ASP A 84 9.58 -9.28 6.41
N GLN A 85 9.24 -10.58 6.44
CA GLN A 85 8.19 -11.16 5.61
C GLN A 85 6.80 -10.58 5.96
N MET A 86 6.48 -10.42 7.24
CA MET A 86 5.21 -9.76 7.64
C MET A 86 5.22 -8.27 7.32
N LYS A 87 6.35 -7.58 7.51
CA LYS A 87 6.48 -6.17 7.10
C LYS A 87 6.24 -5.99 5.61
N ARG A 88 6.80 -6.88 4.76
CA ARG A 88 6.54 -6.92 3.31
C ARG A 88 5.08 -7.16 2.98
N ALA A 89 4.44 -8.14 3.62
CA ALA A 89 3.02 -8.39 3.41
C ALA A 89 2.17 -7.17 3.80
N LEU A 90 2.52 -6.48 4.88
CA LEU A 90 1.85 -5.25 5.30
C LEU A 90 2.05 -4.11 4.31
N CYS A 91 3.25 -3.95 3.76
CA CYS A 91 3.50 -2.98 2.67
C CYS A 91 2.53 -3.22 1.51
N GLY A 92 2.36 -4.46 1.06
CA GLY A 92 1.44 -4.80 -0.03
C GLY A 92 -0.02 -4.40 0.25
N VAL A 93 -0.49 -4.63 1.48
CA VAL A 93 -1.84 -4.20 1.91
C VAL A 93 -1.98 -2.68 1.87
N VAL A 94 -1.03 -1.94 2.44
CA VAL A 94 -1.06 -0.46 2.49
C VAL A 94 -0.95 0.14 1.10
N GLU A 95 -0.06 -0.40 0.27
CA GLU A 95 0.14 -0.03 -1.13
C GLU A 95 -1.17 -0.15 -1.92
N GLY A 96 -1.83 -1.31 -1.81
CA GLY A 96 -3.09 -1.58 -2.49
C GLY A 96 -4.21 -0.61 -2.07
N PHE A 97 -4.42 -0.41 -0.77
CA PHE A 97 -5.47 0.48 -0.28
C PHE A 97 -5.18 1.95 -0.60
N ALA A 98 -3.94 2.39 -0.48
CA ALA A 98 -3.58 3.75 -0.84
C ALA A 98 -3.75 3.99 -2.35
N ARG A 99 -3.43 3.01 -3.21
CA ARG A 99 -3.77 3.06 -4.64
C ARG A 99 -5.28 3.16 -4.87
N ALA A 100 -6.07 2.32 -4.20
CA ALA A 100 -7.53 2.32 -4.29
C ALA A 100 -8.12 3.70 -3.99
N ALA A 101 -7.68 4.33 -2.89
CA ALA A 101 -8.12 5.66 -2.50
C ALA A 101 -7.69 6.75 -3.49
N ASN A 102 -6.44 6.75 -3.95
CA ASN A 102 -5.98 7.73 -4.94
C ASN A 102 -6.73 7.60 -6.27
N LEU A 103 -7.00 6.37 -6.72
CA LEU A 103 -7.74 6.12 -7.96
C LEU A 103 -9.18 6.64 -7.87
N LYS A 104 -9.80 6.50 -6.69
CA LYS A 104 -11.10 7.07 -6.41
C LYS A 104 -11.09 8.61 -6.49
N PHE A 105 -10.08 9.28 -5.93
CA PHE A 105 -9.95 10.75 -6.08
C PHE A 105 -9.73 11.19 -7.52
N HIS A 106 -9.07 10.37 -8.34
CA HIS A 106 -8.84 10.68 -9.73
C HIS A 106 -10.10 10.57 -10.60
N ILE A 107 -10.97 9.59 -10.32
CA ILE A 107 -12.22 9.36 -11.08
C ILE A 107 -13.30 10.40 -10.72
N GLY A 108 -13.21 11.05 -9.55
CA GLY A 108 -14.17 12.07 -9.11
C GLY A 108 -15.49 11.49 -8.60
N ASP A 109 -16.46 12.37 -8.33
CA ASP A 109 -17.74 12.09 -7.63
C ASP A 109 -18.77 11.32 -8.48
N GLU A 110 -18.40 10.82 -9.66
CA GLU A 110 -19.22 9.91 -10.52
C GLU A 110 -19.42 8.53 -9.87
N SER A 111 -18.78 8.28 -8.73
CA SER A 111 -18.99 7.08 -7.96
C SER A 111 -20.36 7.07 -7.29
N PRO A 112 -21.16 5.99 -7.44
CA PRO A 112 -22.47 5.88 -6.78
C PRO A 112 -22.39 5.73 -5.25
N PHE A 113 -21.18 5.59 -4.68
CA PHE A 113 -20.96 5.48 -3.24
C PHE A 113 -20.44 6.80 -2.64
N PRO A 114 -20.97 7.27 -1.50
CA PRO A 114 -20.50 8.47 -0.82
C PRO A 114 -19.01 8.33 -0.49
N SER A 115 -18.19 9.21 -1.06
CA SER A 115 -16.75 9.22 -0.77
C SER A 115 -16.52 9.63 0.67
N CYS A 116 -15.77 8.84 1.44
CA CYS A 116 -15.12 9.43 2.62
C CYS A 116 -14.16 10.52 2.13
N ARG A 117 -13.95 11.55 2.94
CA ARG A 117 -13.06 12.64 2.56
C ARG A 117 -11.62 12.14 2.63
N ALA A 118 -10.72 12.70 1.83
CA ALA A 118 -9.29 12.37 1.91
C ALA A 118 -8.70 12.54 3.32
N ALA A 119 -9.26 13.46 4.11
CA ALA A 119 -8.98 13.63 5.54
C ALA A 119 -9.16 12.34 6.35
N ASP A 120 -10.20 11.56 6.03
CA ASP A 120 -10.58 10.36 6.76
C ASP A 120 -9.57 9.25 6.47
N TYR A 121 -9.12 9.09 5.23
CA TYR A 121 -8.13 8.07 4.85
C TYR A 121 -6.72 8.38 5.37
N GLY A 122 -6.31 9.66 5.36
CA GLY A 122 -5.00 10.08 5.83
C GLY A 122 -4.73 9.67 7.29
N PHE A 123 -5.73 9.76 8.16
CA PHE A 123 -5.63 9.34 9.55
C PHE A 123 -5.30 7.84 9.72
N HIS A 124 -5.79 6.99 8.81
CA HIS A 124 -5.56 5.55 8.86
C HIS A 124 -4.25 5.13 8.20
N VAL A 125 -3.76 5.88 7.20
CA VAL A 125 -2.52 5.54 6.48
C VAL A 125 -1.26 6.13 7.12
N LEU A 126 -1.36 7.30 7.77
CA LEU A 126 -0.21 7.99 8.36
C LEU A 126 0.66 7.13 9.30
N PRO A 127 0.11 6.27 10.19
CA PRO A 127 0.94 5.42 11.05
C PRO A 127 1.81 4.44 10.27
N PHE A 128 1.28 3.86 9.19
CA PHE A 128 2.01 2.95 8.32
C PHE A 128 3.09 3.70 7.55
N PHE A 129 2.76 4.88 7.00
CA PHE A 129 3.72 5.75 6.32
C PHE A 129 4.92 6.09 7.21
N ASN A 130 4.68 6.49 8.47
CA ASN A 130 5.74 6.82 9.42
C ASN A 130 6.62 5.60 9.77
N LEU A 131 6.03 4.41 9.90
CA LEU A 131 6.78 3.19 10.19
C LEU A 131 7.65 2.79 9.00
N MET A 132 7.08 2.78 7.78
CA MET A 132 7.81 2.44 6.56
C MET A 132 8.96 3.43 6.29
N SER A 133 8.70 4.74 6.44
CA SER A 133 9.68 5.82 6.19
C SER A 133 10.74 5.99 7.28
N SER A 134 10.74 5.12 8.30
CA SER A 134 11.79 5.08 9.33
C SER A 134 12.60 3.79 9.19
N ASN A 135 12.29 2.78 10.00
CA ASN A 135 13.16 1.64 10.22
C ASN A 135 13.18 0.63 9.07
N TRP A 136 12.21 0.69 8.14
CA TRP A 136 12.10 -0.32 7.08
C TRP A 136 12.92 0.04 5.84
N LEU A 137 13.11 1.34 5.57
CA LEU A 137 13.99 1.81 4.49
C LEU A 137 15.47 1.53 4.76
N THR A 138 15.85 1.41 6.02
CA THR A 138 17.23 1.09 6.41
C THR A 138 17.42 -0.39 6.74
N SER A 139 16.48 -1.26 6.36
CA SER A 139 16.60 -2.70 6.58
C SER A 139 17.70 -3.32 5.72
N GLU A 140 18.34 -4.38 6.21
CA GLU A 140 19.27 -5.20 5.42
C GLU A 140 18.52 -6.09 4.39
N ASP A 141 17.23 -6.36 4.61
CA ASP A 141 16.38 -7.08 3.63
C ASP A 141 15.99 -6.14 2.48
N LEU A 142 16.65 -6.33 1.33
CA LEU A 142 16.39 -5.57 0.11
C LEU A 142 14.95 -5.74 -0.41
N GLU A 143 14.33 -6.90 -0.23
CA GLU A 143 12.92 -7.11 -0.62
C GLU A 143 11.99 -6.28 0.26
N LEU A 144 12.32 -6.12 1.56
CA LEU A 144 11.58 -5.26 2.46
C LEU A 144 11.74 -3.78 2.10
N GLN A 145 12.97 -3.33 1.83
CA GLN A 145 13.21 -1.96 1.36
C GLN A 145 12.39 -1.68 0.09
N GLN A 146 12.40 -2.63 -0.83
CA GLN A 146 11.68 -2.54 -2.09
C GLN A 146 10.16 -2.44 -1.89
N ALA A 147 9.59 -3.30 -1.03
CA ALA A 147 8.17 -3.26 -0.70
C ALA A 147 7.78 -1.96 0.02
N ALA A 148 8.62 -1.47 0.94
CA ALA A 148 8.39 -0.22 1.64
C ALA A 148 8.36 0.97 0.66
N VAL A 149 9.33 1.07 -0.26
CA VAL A 149 9.37 2.14 -1.27
C VAL A 149 8.12 2.10 -2.17
N LYS A 150 7.70 0.92 -2.63
CA LYS A 150 6.46 0.77 -3.41
C LYS A 150 5.22 1.27 -2.66
N ALA A 151 5.09 0.93 -1.39
CA ALA A 151 3.93 1.27 -0.57
C ALA A 151 3.90 2.74 -0.14
N LEU A 152 5.07 3.31 0.15
CA LEU A 152 5.23 4.71 0.54
C LEU A 152 4.68 5.65 -0.52
N GLY A 153 4.75 5.25 -1.78
CA GLY A 153 4.38 6.12 -2.86
C GLY A 153 2.90 6.52 -2.95
N PRO A 154 2.01 5.54 -3.18
CA PRO A 154 0.57 5.77 -3.09
C PRO A 154 0.17 6.33 -1.72
N ALA A 155 0.84 5.92 -0.63
CA ALA A 155 0.57 6.47 0.70
C ALA A 155 0.86 7.98 0.78
N MET A 156 1.96 8.46 0.18
CA MET A 156 2.26 9.89 0.08
C MET A 156 1.20 10.62 -0.74
N GLY A 157 0.81 10.08 -1.90
CA GLY A 157 -0.25 10.70 -2.72
C GLY A 157 -1.54 10.89 -1.95
N LEU A 158 -1.92 9.87 -1.20
CA LEU A 158 -3.10 9.91 -0.34
C LEU A 158 -2.96 10.98 0.76
N LEU A 159 -1.80 11.06 1.42
CA LEU A 159 -1.55 12.00 2.51
C LEU A 159 -1.47 13.45 2.04
N LEU A 160 -0.94 13.71 0.84
CA LEU A 160 -0.79 15.08 0.31
C LEU A 160 -2.13 15.76 -0.01
N HIS A 161 -3.21 14.98 -0.21
CA HIS A 161 -4.56 15.50 -0.38
C HIS A 161 -5.06 16.27 0.84
N HIS A 162 -4.46 16.09 2.03
CA HIS A 162 -4.87 16.79 3.24
C HIS A 162 -3.72 17.62 3.82
N GLU A 163 -3.94 18.93 4.01
CA GLU A 163 -2.89 19.88 4.42
C GLU A 163 -2.17 19.47 5.72
N ARG A 164 -2.92 18.92 6.68
CA ARG A 164 -2.39 18.47 7.97
C ARG A 164 -1.24 17.45 7.86
N HIS A 165 -1.16 16.70 6.76
CA HIS A 165 -0.15 15.66 6.59
C HIS A 165 1.02 16.07 5.69
N ARG A 166 0.92 17.21 4.99
CA ARG A 166 1.94 17.66 4.04
C ARG A 166 3.31 17.85 4.69
N ASN A 167 3.37 18.51 5.84
CA ASN A 167 4.62 18.74 6.55
C ASN A 167 5.30 17.42 6.91
N THR A 168 4.55 16.44 7.42
CA THR A 168 5.09 15.10 7.73
C THR A 168 5.60 14.38 6.49
N VAL A 169 4.91 14.49 5.35
CA VAL A 169 5.39 13.92 4.08
C VAL A 169 6.69 14.61 3.64
N PHE A 170 6.74 15.94 3.67
CA PHE A 170 7.91 16.71 3.26
C PHE A 170 9.13 16.48 4.14
N GLU A 171 8.96 16.31 5.45
CA GLU A 171 10.04 15.95 6.38
C GLU A 171 10.67 14.59 6.05
N ARG A 172 9.90 13.66 5.46
CA ARG A 172 10.38 12.31 5.12
C ARG A 172 10.98 12.21 3.72
N LEU A 173 10.73 13.19 2.84
CA LEU A 173 11.25 13.18 1.47
C LEU A 173 12.77 13.01 1.37
N PRO A 174 13.62 13.70 2.16
CA PRO A 174 15.07 13.56 2.03
C PRO A 174 15.55 12.11 2.27
N CYS A 175 14.99 11.43 3.28
CA CYS A 175 15.33 10.03 3.58
C CYS A 175 14.91 9.09 2.46
N LEU A 176 13.78 9.37 1.81
CA LEU A 176 13.31 8.62 0.63
C LEU A 176 14.23 8.85 -0.57
N LEU A 177 14.66 10.09 -0.80
CA LEU A 177 15.54 10.47 -1.91
C LEU A 177 16.94 9.84 -1.76
N GLN A 178 17.45 9.71 -0.54
CA GLN A 178 18.74 9.09 -0.26
C GLN A 178 18.82 7.62 -0.75
N GLN A 179 17.68 6.91 -0.77
CA GLN A 179 17.63 5.52 -1.28
C GLN A 179 17.98 5.43 -2.77
N TYR A 180 17.89 6.53 -3.51
CA TYR A 180 18.21 6.59 -4.94
C TYR A 180 19.69 6.90 -5.22
N GLU A 181 20.40 7.50 -4.27
CA GLU A 181 21.83 7.86 -4.41
C GLU A 181 22.77 6.67 -4.10
N GLY A 182 22.31 5.69 -3.31
CA GLY A 182 23.12 4.57 -2.80
C GLY A 182 23.36 3.38 -3.74
N GLY A 183 22.82 3.39 -4.96
CA GLY A 183 23.12 2.40 -6.00
C GLY A 183 22.65 0.96 -5.72
N VAL A 184 21.40 0.62 -6.05
CA VAL A 184 20.97 -0.77 -6.29
C VAL A 184 19.99 -0.84 -7.45
N ASN A 185 20.25 -1.76 -8.38
CA ASN A 185 19.39 -2.06 -9.52
C ASN A 185 18.03 -2.61 -9.01
N ASN A 186 16.92 -2.13 -9.57
CA ASN A 186 15.51 -2.43 -9.23
C ASN A 186 14.81 -1.43 -8.29
N LEU A 187 14.98 -0.15 -8.58
CA LEU A 187 14.21 0.96 -8.00
C LEU A 187 12.74 0.90 -8.46
N HIS A 188 11.79 1.13 -7.54
CA HIS A 188 10.35 1.25 -7.85
C HIS A 188 9.93 2.71 -7.94
N VAL A 189 9.17 3.00 -8.99
CA VAL A 189 8.65 4.34 -9.29
C VAL A 189 7.44 4.60 -8.41
N THR A 190 7.46 5.74 -7.74
CA THR A 190 6.24 6.36 -7.26
C THR A 190 5.96 7.60 -8.10
N MET A 191 4.81 7.63 -8.77
CA MET A 191 4.20 8.87 -9.22
C MET A 191 3.21 9.33 -8.15
N VAL A 192 3.50 10.47 -7.52
CA VAL A 192 2.53 11.12 -6.64
C VAL A 192 1.81 12.22 -7.41
N ARG A 193 0.57 11.96 -7.84
CA ARG A 193 -0.32 13.00 -8.36
C ARG A 193 -1.26 13.44 -7.25
N CYS A 194 -1.11 14.68 -6.80
CA CYS A 194 -2.02 15.28 -5.83
C CYS A 194 -2.89 16.32 -6.55
N CYS A 195 -4.18 16.06 -6.70
CA CYS A 195 -5.14 17.04 -7.21
C CYS A 195 -5.59 17.95 -6.05
N LEU A 196 -5.37 19.26 -6.20
CA LEU A 196 -5.62 20.28 -5.19
C LEU A 196 -6.57 21.35 -5.73
N GLY A 197 -7.86 21.01 -5.82
CA GLY A 197 -8.90 21.92 -6.31
C GLY A 197 -8.77 22.32 -7.78
N ASN A 198 -9.47 23.40 -8.18
CA ASN A 198 -9.58 23.88 -9.58
C ASN A 198 -8.31 24.58 -10.12
N TRP A 199 -7.24 24.68 -9.34
CA TRP A 199 -5.99 25.31 -9.76
C TRP A 199 -4.86 24.30 -9.71
N HIS A 200 -4.41 23.88 -10.89
CA HIS A 200 -3.27 23.01 -11.11
C HIS A 200 -2.01 23.59 -10.45
N TRP A 201 -1.63 23.06 -9.29
CA TRP A 201 -0.27 23.18 -8.77
C TRP A 201 0.36 21.78 -8.78
N LEU A 202 1.15 21.51 -9.82
CA LEU A 202 1.98 20.31 -9.91
C LEU A 202 3.05 20.35 -8.82
N LEU A 203 2.91 19.51 -7.79
CA LEU A 203 4.07 19.00 -7.09
C LEU A 203 4.49 17.71 -7.82
N SER A 204 5.38 17.86 -8.80
CA SER A 204 5.92 16.73 -9.55
C SER A 204 7.13 16.16 -8.80
N VAL A 205 6.97 15.00 -8.18
CA VAL A 205 8.11 14.20 -7.71
C VAL A 205 8.31 13.06 -8.72
N CYS A 206 9.31 13.21 -9.58
CA CYS A 206 9.71 12.20 -10.57
C CYS A 206 10.83 11.34 -10.01
N VAL A 207 10.66 10.01 -10.03
CA VAL A 207 11.78 9.08 -9.82
C VAL A 207 11.70 7.92 -10.82
N GLY A 208 12.75 7.71 -11.62
CA GLY A 208 12.78 6.80 -12.78
C GLY A 208 13.67 5.55 -12.60
N VAL A 209 13.49 4.56 -13.49
CA VAL A 209 14.14 3.24 -13.47
C VAL A 209 15.19 3.10 -14.57
N ARG A 210 16.29 2.40 -14.27
CA ARG A 210 17.20 1.83 -15.26
C ARG A 210 16.99 0.31 -15.32
N THR A 211 16.03 -0.15 -16.11
CA THR A 211 15.99 -1.54 -16.58
C THR A 211 16.54 -1.55 -18.00
N GLY A 212 17.38 -2.53 -18.31
CA GLY A 212 18.15 -2.63 -19.56
C GLY A 212 17.55 -1.88 -20.75
N THR A 213 18.21 -0.78 -21.12
CA THR A 213 18.05 0.02 -22.35
C THR A 213 16.84 0.94 -22.55
N ARG A 214 15.83 1.06 -21.66
CA ARG A 214 14.79 2.10 -21.85
C ARG A 214 14.32 2.77 -20.56
N VAL A 215 14.56 4.08 -20.50
CA VAL A 215 13.85 5.02 -19.62
C VAL A 215 12.61 5.47 -20.37
N CYS A 216 11.41 5.08 -19.93
CA CYS A 216 10.17 5.69 -20.41
C CYS A 216 9.85 6.88 -19.50
N MET A 217 10.25 8.09 -19.90
CA MET A 217 9.64 9.32 -19.42
C MET A 217 8.36 9.55 -20.23
N TYR A 218 7.24 9.71 -19.54
CA TYR A 218 6.05 10.30 -20.14
C TYR A 218 5.86 11.67 -19.52
N ASP A 219 6.43 12.68 -20.17
CA ASP A 219 5.84 14.01 -20.14
C ASP A 219 4.66 13.99 -21.10
N LEU A 220 3.45 14.15 -20.58
CA LEU A 220 2.26 14.38 -21.40
C LEU A 220 1.48 15.56 -20.79
N PRO A 221 0.95 16.43 -21.67
CA PRO A 221 0.76 17.87 -21.47
C PRO A 221 -0.16 18.28 -20.31
#